data_AF-A0AAW0W998-F1
#
_entry.id   AF-A0AAW0W998-F1
#
_cell.length_a   1.000
_cell.length_b   1.000
_cell.length_c   1.000
_cell.angle_alpha   90.00
_cell.angle_beta   90.00
_cell.angle_gamma   90.00
#
_symmetry.space_group_name_H-M   'P 1'
#
loop_
_entity.id
_entity.type
_entity.pdbx_description
1 polymer ?
#
loop_
_entity_poly.entity_id
_entity_poly.type
_entity_poly.pdbx_seq_one_letter_code
_entity_poly.pdbx_strand_id
1 'polypeptide(L)'
;MGYLAVIIMGCVVGACNGHLVTNLVNNAALPTCPALLHAATHPPRFSAPMPPDLRGKWLSTSCESRPGPGYVLRSYTFHHDGTFYLLLHTYHDASCAHPAHTLVAHGRLTLGRPSWVTPGGTEAEYTLSRVEVVPHTHRDAALVAAVVNA
;
A
#
# COMPACT_ATOMS: atom_id res chain seq x y z
N MET A 1 -8.99 13.71 48.23
CA MET A 1 -8.33 12.46 48.64
C MET A 1 -9.28 11.32 48.29
N GLY A 2 -9.15 10.76 47.07
CA GLY A 2 -10.06 9.71 46.57
C GLY A 2 -9.27 8.81 45.63
N TYR A 3 -9.28 7.52 45.93
CA TYR A 3 -8.32 6.53 45.45
C TYR A 3 -8.42 6.23 43.95
N LEU A 4 -7.24 6.07 43.37
CA LEU A 4 -6.93 5.52 42.05
C LEU A 4 -7.33 4.03 42.00
N ALA A 5 -8.16 3.63 41.03
CA ALA A 5 -8.38 2.22 40.70
C ALA A 5 -7.87 1.97 39.28
N VAL A 6 -6.61 1.50 39.18
CA VAL A 6 -6.04 0.97 37.95
C VAL A 6 -6.49 -0.49 37.83
N ILE A 7 -7.37 -0.77 36.88
CA ILE A 7 -7.75 -2.14 36.54
C ILE A 7 -6.66 -2.71 35.64
N ILE A 8 -5.77 -3.51 36.21
CA ILE A 8 -4.82 -4.33 35.44
C ILE A 8 -5.61 -5.54 34.92
N MET A 9 -5.86 -5.56 33.61
CA MET A 9 -6.43 -6.71 32.92
C MET A 9 -5.34 -7.77 32.75
N GLY A 10 -5.24 -8.69 33.71
CA GLY A 10 -4.35 -9.84 33.65
C GLY A 10 -4.78 -10.81 32.55
N CYS A 11 -3.88 -11.09 31.60
CA CYS A 11 -4.07 -12.12 30.60
C CYS A 11 -3.87 -13.49 31.26
N VAL A 12 -4.96 -14.23 31.47
CA VAL A 12 -4.90 -15.60 31.99
C VAL A 12 -4.51 -16.54 30.86
N VAL A 13 -3.38 -17.23 31.05
CA VAL A 13 -2.88 -18.30 30.18
C VAL A 13 -3.81 -19.50 30.28
N GLY A 14 -4.36 -19.98 29.15
CA GLY A 14 -5.21 -21.17 29.14
C GLY A 14 -5.67 -21.65 27.76
N ALA A 15 -4.89 -22.56 27.17
CA ALA A 15 -5.26 -23.62 26.23
C ALA A 15 -6.00 -23.26 24.91
N CYS A 16 -5.24 -23.14 23.82
CA CYS A 16 -5.73 -23.48 22.47
C CYS A 16 -5.31 -24.91 22.14
N ASN A 17 -6.18 -25.90 22.38
CA ASN A 17 -6.05 -27.23 21.78
C ASN A 17 -6.70 -27.20 20.40
N GLY A 18 -5.86 -27.00 19.37
CA GLY A 18 -6.23 -27.12 17.97
C GLY A 18 -5.12 -27.86 17.23
N HIS A 19 -5.29 -29.16 17.06
CA HIS A 19 -4.40 -30.03 16.30
C HIS A 19 -4.61 -29.75 14.81
N LEU A 20 -3.77 -28.91 14.20
CA LEU A 20 -3.62 -28.85 12.75
C LEU A 20 -2.16 -29.09 12.40
N VAL A 21 -1.91 -30.32 11.96
CA VAL A 21 -0.77 -30.83 11.19
C VAL A 21 0.33 -29.78 10.91
N THR A 22 1.36 -29.77 11.76
CA THR A 22 2.65 -29.16 11.46
C THR A 22 3.33 -29.97 10.37
N ASN A 23 3.19 -29.58 9.10
CA ASN A 23 4.09 -30.02 8.02
C ASN A 23 3.93 -29.13 6.78
N LEU A 24 4.12 -27.83 6.94
CA LEU A 24 4.58 -26.97 5.84
C LEU A 24 5.54 -25.95 6.43
N VAL A 25 6.69 -25.79 5.77
CA VAL A 25 7.72 -24.78 6.03
C VAL A 25 8.77 -25.16 7.10
N ASN A 26 9.45 -26.30 6.93
CA ASN A 26 10.90 -26.34 7.21
C ASN A 26 11.63 -25.59 6.08
N ASN A 27 11.46 -24.27 5.99
CA ASN A 27 12.34 -23.43 5.19
C ASN A 27 13.31 -22.73 6.14
N ALA A 28 14.54 -23.22 6.20
CA ALA A 28 15.68 -22.56 6.85
C ALA A 28 16.08 -21.22 6.18
N ALA A 29 15.16 -20.58 5.45
CA ALA A 29 15.37 -19.41 4.62
C ALA A 29 14.45 -18.23 4.95
N LEU A 30 13.52 -18.37 5.91
CA LEU A 30 12.69 -17.25 6.35
C LEU A 30 13.31 -16.56 7.59
N PRO A 31 13.45 -15.23 7.58
CA PRO A 31 13.98 -14.49 8.72
C PRO A 31 13.06 -14.64 9.94
N THR A 32 13.66 -14.74 11.12
CA THR A 32 12.92 -14.82 12.39
C THR A 32 12.23 -13.49 12.71
N CYS A 33 11.16 -13.50 13.50
CA CYS A 33 10.48 -12.26 13.91
C CYS A 33 11.43 -11.21 14.55
N PRO A 34 12.39 -11.59 15.43
CA PRO A 34 13.37 -10.65 15.95
C PRO A 34 14.27 -10.06 14.87
N ALA A 35 14.68 -10.85 13.87
CA ALA A 35 15.50 -10.36 12.76
C ALA A 35 14.72 -9.37 11.88
N LEU A 36 13.44 -9.66 11.61
CA LEU A 36 12.54 -8.75 10.90
C LEU A 36 12.35 -7.44 11.66
N LEU A 37 12.09 -7.50 12.97
CA LEU A 37 11.95 -6.32 13.81
C LEU A 37 13.24 -5.49 13.82
N HIS A 38 14.39 -6.12 13.99
CA HIS A 38 15.68 -5.43 13.99
C HIS A 38 15.97 -4.73 12.66
N ALA A 39 15.69 -5.39 11.53
CA ALA A 39 15.83 -4.79 10.21
C ALA A 39 14.87 -3.60 10.00
N ALA A 40 13.64 -3.71 10.52
CA ALA A 40 12.67 -2.62 10.48
C ALA A 40 13.08 -1.42 11.35
N THR A 41 13.70 -1.66 12.52
CA THR A 41 14.17 -0.58 13.41
C THR A 41 15.51 0.01 12.99
N HIS A 42 16.30 -0.70 12.19
CA HIS A 42 17.62 -0.26 11.70
C HIS A 42 17.73 -0.40 10.18
N PRO A 43 16.97 0.40 9.41
CA PRO A 43 17.03 0.35 7.97
C PRO A 43 18.43 0.75 7.47
N PRO A 44 18.93 0.14 6.38
CA PRO A 44 20.19 0.54 5.76
C PRO A 44 20.14 2.02 5.37
N ARG A 45 21.27 2.72 5.53
CA ARG A 45 21.38 4.14 5.18
C ARG A 45 21.49 4.27 3.66
N PHE A 46 20.40 4.65 3.01
CA PHE A 46 20.40 5.07 1.61
C PHE A 46 20.49 6.60 1.52
N SER A 47 21.34 7.10 0.64
CA SER A 47 21.38 8.51 0.26
C SER A 47 20.83 8.64 -1.16
N ALA A 48 19.80 9.46 -1.33
CA ALA A 48 19.18 9.75 -2.62
C ALA A 48 19.19 11.27 -2.86
N PRO A 49 19.32 11.72 -4.13
CA PRO A 49 19.19 13.13 -4.45
C PRO A 49 17.79 13.65 -4.09
N MET A 50 17.73 14.87 -3.56
CA MET A 50 16.52 15.53 -3.09
C MET A 50 16.37 16.89 -3.80
N PRO A 51 15.25 17.15 -4.50
CA PRO A 51 14.13 16.24 -4.73
C PRO A 51 14.52 15.06 -5.65
N PRO A 52 13.83 13.92 -5.56
CA PRO A 52 14.10 12.78 -6.43
C PRO A 52 13.71 13.08 -7.88
N ASP A 53 14.39 12.43 -8.82
CA ASP A 53 13.96 12.41 -10.22
C ASP A 53 12.95 11.29 -10.45
N LEU A 54 11.70 11.65 -10.75
CA LEU A 54 10.62 10.70 -10.96
C LEU A 54 10.40 10.32 -12.43
N ARG A 55 11.14 10.91 -13.38
CA ARG A 55 10.89 10.72 -14.82
C ARG A 55 10.95 9.23 -15.22
N GLY A 56 10.09 8.86 -16.16
CA GLY A 56 10.03 7.51 -16.72
C GLY A 56 8.88 6.67 -16.18
N LYS A 57 9.00 5.34 -16.34
CA LYS A 57 7.94 4.38 -16.00
C LYS A 57 8.20 3.72 -14.65
N TRP A 58 7.18 3.66 -13.82
CA TRP A 58 7.20 3.01 -12.51
C TRP A 58 6.11 1.96 -12.45
N LEU A 59 6.51 0.70 -12.34
CA LEU A 59 5.62 -0.45 -12.39
C LEU A 59 5.63 -1.16 -11.04
N SER A 60 4.47 -1.64 -10.60
CA SER A 60 4.42 -2.65 -9.55
C SER A 60 5.20 -3.88 -9.98
N THR A 61 6.07 -4.37 -9.12
CA THR A 61 6.81 -5.63 -9.34
C THR A 61 6.00 -6.85 -8.94
N SER A 62 5.04 -6.68 -8.04
CA SER A 62 4.14 -7.71 -7.54
C SER A 62 2.79 -7.09 -7.15
N CYS A 63 1.81 -7.94 -6.85
CA CYS A 63 0.50 -7.53 -6.37
C CYS A 63 0.64 -6.78 -5.03
N GLU A 64 0.31 -5.48 -5.02
CA GLU A 64 0.43 -4.63 -3.84
C GLU A 64 -0.83 -4.75 -2.98
N SER A 65 -0.67 -5.07 -1.69
CA SER A 65 -1.75 -5.00 -0.72
C SER A 65 -1.91 -3.58 -0.18
N ARG A 66 -3.15 -3.08 -0.12
CA ARG A 66 -3.46 -1.75 0.42
C ARG A 66 -4.29 -1.90 1.70
N PRO A 67 -4.06 -1.06 2.73
CA PRO A 67 -5.01 -0.96 3.85
C PRO A 67 -6.40 -0.56 3.31
N GLY A 68 -7.36 -1.48 3.37
CA GLY A 68 -8.68 -1.39 2.71
C GLY A 68 -8.99 -2.66 1.90
N PRO A 69 -10.18 -2.78 1.29
CA PRO A 69 -10.50 -3.92 0.43
C PRO A 69 -9.90 -3.71 -0.96
N GLY A 70 -8.61 -3.97 -1.14
CA GLY A 70 -8.03 -3.87 -2.47
C GLY A 70 -6.60 -4.38 -2.61
N TYR A 71 -6.40 -5.14 -3.68
CA TYR A 71 -5.09 -5.50 -4.22
C TYR A 71 -4.90 -4.77 -5.54
N VAL A 72 -3.70 -4.23 -5.77
CA VAL A 72 -3.47 -3.36 -6.92
C VAL A 72 -2.19 -3.68 -7.67
N LEU A 73 -2.23 -3.44 -8.98
CA LEU A 73 -1.06 -3.26 -9.82
C LEU A 73 -1.12 -1.87 -10.43
N ARG A 74 -0.05 -1.09 -10.28
CA ARG A 74 0.04 0.27 -10.79
C ARG A 74 1.15 0.42 -11.82
N SER A 75 0.88 1.25 -12.81
CA SER A 75 1.84 1.68 -13.81
C SER A 75 1.75 3.20 -13.93
N TYR A 76 2.75 3.89 -13.40
CA TYR A 76 2.93 5.33 -13.61
C TYR A 76 3.86 5.59 -14.79
N THR A 77 3.59 6.67 -15.51
CA THR A 77 4.53 7.31 -16.43
C THR A 77 4.61 8.78 -16.06
N PHE A 78 5.80 9.25 -15.67
CA PHE A 78 6.06 10.66 -15.38
C PHE A 78 6.85 11.29 -16.54
N HIS A 79 6.36 12.44 -17.00
CA HIS A 79 6.93 13.20 -18.09
C HIS A 79 7.81 14.35 -17.58
N HIS A 80 8.62 14.90 -18.48
CA HIS A 80 9.56 15.99 -18.15
C HIS A 80 8.87 17.29 -17.71
N ASP A 81 7.65 17.52 -18.16
CA ASP A 81 6.84 18.69 -17.82
C ASP A 81 6.11 18.56 -16.48
N GLY A 82 6.36 17.46 -15.73
CA GLY A 82 5.71 17.14 -14.47
C GLY A 82 4.33 16.52 -14.63
N THR A 83 3.85 16.31 -15.86
CA THR A 83 2.61 15.56 -16.07
C THR A 83 2.82 14.07 -15.81
N PHE A 84 1.73 13.39 -15.44
CA PHE A 84 1.75 11.96 -15.26
C PHE A 84 0.53 11.28 -15.85
N TYR A 85 0.73 10.00 -16.16
CA TYR A 85 -0.29 9.05 -16.52
C TYR A 85 -0.22 7.84 -15.58
N LEU A 86 -1.37 7.43 -15.05
CA LEU A 86 -1.51 6.32 -14.13
C LEU A 86 -2.53 5.32 -14.67
N LEU A 87 -2.12 4.06 -14.76
CA LEU A 87 -3.00 2.91 -14.79
C LEU A 87 -2.95 2.22 -13.42
N LEU A 88 -4.09 2.12 -12.75
CA LEU A 88 -4.23 1.39 -11.49
C LEU A 88 -5.26 0.28 -11.67
N HIS A 89 -4.79 -0.95 -11.81
CA HIS A 89 -5.63 -2.13 -11.90
C HIS A 89 -5.93 -2.63 -10.48
N THR A 90 -7.21 -2.70 -10.15
CA THR A 90 -7.69 -3.16 -8.84
C THR A 90 -8.24 -4.58 -8.97
N TYR A 91 -7.94 -5.42 -8.00
CA TYR A 91 -8.28 -6.85 -7.96
C TYR A 91 -8.97 -7.23 -6.67
N HIS A 92 -9.78 -8.28 -6.74
CA HIS A 92 -10.51 -8.85 -5.61
C HIS A 92 -9.66 -9.80 -4.76
N ASP A 93 -8.52 -10.26 -5.25
CA ASP A 93 -7.66 -11.25 -4.59
C ASP A 93 -6.17 -10.87 -4.56
N ALA A 94 -5.44 -11.47 -3.61
CA ALA A 94 -4.02 -11.22 -3.35
C ALA A 94 -3.08 -11.72 -4.45
N SER A 95 -3.55 -12.59 -5.34
CA SER A 95 -2.79 -13.06 -6.48
C SER A 95 -2.94 -12.15 -7.71
N CYS A 96 -3.78 -11.11 -7.63
CA CYS A 96 -4.14 -10.26 -8.75
C CYS A 96 -4.70 -11.07 -9.95
N ALA A 97 -5.52 -12.09 -9.67
CA ALA A 97 -6.08 -12.99 -10.69
C ALA A 97 -7.49 -12.58 -11.15
N HIS A 98 -8.30 -11.97 -10.27
CA HIS A 98 -9.68 -11.56 -10.52
C HIS A 98 -9.77 -10.04 -10.56
N PRO A 99 -9.71 -9.42 -11.76
CA PRO A 99 -9.76 -7.97 -11.90
C PRO A 99 -11.16 -7.44 -11.54
N ALA A 100 -11.19 -6.34 -10.78
CA ALA A 100 -12.42 -5.65 -10.38
C ALA A 100 -12.72 -4.49 -11.33
N HIS A 101 -11.80 -3.52 -11.37
CA HIS A 101 -11.89 -2.35 -12.24
C HIS A 101 -10.49 -1.80 -12.52
N THR A 102 -10.38 -0.88 -13.46
CA THR A 102 -9.15 -0.15 -13.76
C THR A 102 -9.42 1.34 -13.66
N LEU A 103 -8.60 2.02 -12.88
CA LEU A 103 -8.58 3.47 -12.78
C LEU A 103 -7.50 4.00 -13.71
N VAL A 104 -7.89 4.97 -14.55
CA VAL A 104 -6.98 5.72 -15.40
C VAL A 104 -6.96 7.15 -14.88
N ALA A 105 -5.79 7.65 -14.51
CA ALA A 105 -5.64 9.02 -14.04
C ALA A 105 -4.57 9.77 -14.82
N HIS A 106 -4.91 11.01 -15.15
CA HIS A 106 -4.01 11.99 -15.74
C HIS A 106 -3.90 13.18 -14.80
N GLY A 107 -2.72 13.78 -14.72
CA GLY A 107 -2.53 14.93 -13.88
C GLY A 107 -1.14 15.52 -13.97
N ARG A 108 -0.84 16.38 -13.01
CA ARG A 108 0.48 16.97 -12.79
C ARG A 108 0.93 16.68 -11.37
N LEU A 109 2.22 16.39 -11.24
CA LEU A 109 2.90 16.21 -9.97
C LEU A 109 3.98 17.29 -9.85
N THR A 110 3.93 18.06 -8.78
CA THR A 110 4.95 19.07 -8.47
C THR A 110 5.68 18.67 -7.20
N LEU A 111 6.99 18.46 -7.29
CA LEU A 111 7.84 18.17 -6.15
C LEU A 111 8.24 19.48 -5.46
N GLY A 112 8.09 19.51 -4.15
CA GLY A 112 8.39 20.65 -3.30
C GLY A 112 9.62 20.43 -2.42
N ARG A 113 9.51 20.88 -1.17
CA ARG A 113 10.58 20.81 -0.17
C ARG A 113 10.73 19.41 0.45
N PRO A 114 11.84 19.12 1.15
CA PRO A 114 11.93 17.96 2.03
C PRO A 114 10.79 17.95 3.06
N SER A 115 10.24 16.77 3.33
CA SER A 115 9.16 16.57 4.28
C SER A 115 9.64 16.75 5.71
N TRP A 116 8.87 17.51 6.50
CA TRP A 116 9.10 17.67 7.93
C TRP A 116 8.53 16.51 8.76
N VAL A 117 7.54 15.78 8.24
CA VAL A 117 6.89 14.64 8.90
C VAL A 117 7.65 13.35 8.63
N THR A 118 8.16 13.18 7.41
CA THR A 118 8.79 11.95 6.94
C THR A 118 10.25 12.24 6.58
N PRO A 119 11.20 11.94 7.49
CA PRO A 119 12.63 12.10 7.20
C PRO A 119 13.02 11.40 5.89
N GLY A 120 13.74 12.10 5.02
CA GLY A 120 14.12 11.61 3.69
C GLY A 120 13.01 11.67 2.63
N GLY A 121 11.80 12.08 2.99
CA GLY A 121 10.69 12.29 2.04
C GLY A 121 10.75 13.66 1.38
N THR A 122 10.16 13.79 0.19
CA THR A 122 9.90 15.08 -0.48
C THR A 122 8.40 15.33 -0.49
N GLU A 123 7.96 16.52 -0.08
CA GLU A 123 6.56 16.93 -0.22
C GLU A 123 6.20 17.07 -1.70
N ALA A 124 5.02 16.62 -2.09
CA ALA A 124 4.58 16.68 -3.47
C ALA A 124 3.10 17.04 -3.55
N GLU A 125 2.75 17.87 -4.54
CA GLU A 125 1.39 18.29 -4.82
C GLU A 125 0.88 17.61 -6.10
N TYR A 126 -0.27 16.96 -6.00
CA TYR A 126 -0.94 16.28 -7.11
C TYR A 126 -2.14 17.08 -7.57
N THR A 127 -2.21 17.37 -8.87
CA THR A 127 -3.38 17.95 -9.51
C THR A 127 -3.91 16.97 -10.55
N LEU A 128 -5.11 16.43 -10.32
CA LEU A 128 -5.77 15.52 -11.25
C LEU A 128 -6.55 16.32 -12.29
N SER A 129 -6.31 16.04 -13.57
CA SER A 129 -7.03 16.67 -14.68
C SER A 129 -8.15 15.79 -15.21
N ARG A 130 -7.95 14.46 -15.19
CA ARG A 130 -8.94 13.47 -15.61
C ARG A 130 -8.77 12.20 -14.81
N VAL A 131 -9.89 11.64 -14.36
CA VAL A 131 -9.96 10.33 -13.74
C VAL A 131 -11.07 9.55 -14.41
N GLU A 132 -10.77 8.31 -14.79
CA GLU A 132 -11.72 7.39 -15.39
C GLU A 132 -11.67 6.07 -14.63
N VAL A 133 -12.82 5.43 -14.50
CA VAL A 133 -12.92 4.12 -13.87
C VAL A 133 -13.65 3.19 -14.83
N VAL A 134 -12.97 2.12 -15.22
CA VAL A 134 -13.47 1.09 -16.14
C VAL A 134 -13.69 -0.19 -15.35
N PRO A 135 -14.94 -0.53 -14.99
CA PRO A 135 -15.27 -1.79 -14.34
C PRO A 135 -15.15 -2.96 -15.32
N HIS A 136 -14.69 -4.13 -14.83
CA HIS A 136 -14.50 -5.33 -15.66
C HIS A 136 -15.69 -6.28 -15.67
N THR A 137 -16.64 -6.10 -14.74
CA THR A 137 -17.87 -6.89 -14.66
C THR A 137 -19.09 -5.99 -14.44
N HIS A 138 -20.29 -6.48 -14.78
CA HIS A 138 -21.54 -5.77 -14.48
C HIS A 138 -21.74 -5.53 -12.97
N ARG A 139 -21.29 -6.48 -12.13
CA ARG A 139 -21.35 -6.34 -10.67
C ARG A 139 -20.44 -5.19 -10.21
N ASP A 140 -19.20 -5.17 -10.67
CA ASP A 140 -18.25 -4.12 -10.33
C ASP A 140 -18.69 -2.77 -10.91
N ALA A 141 -19.34 -2.75 -12.07
CA ALA A 141 -19.91 -1.53 -12.64
C ALA A 141 -21.00 -0.93 -11.76
N ALA A 142 -21.89 -1.75 -11.22
CA ALA A 142 -22.90 -1.29 -10.27
C ALA A 142 -22.28 -0.74 -8.98
N LEU A 143 -21.23 -1.39 -8.46
CA LEU A 143 -20.50 -0.94 -7.26
C LEU A 143 -19.80 0.40 -7.50
N VAL A 144 -19.09 0.54 -8.63
CA VAL A 144 -18.41 1.77 -9.02
C VAL A 144 -19.44 2.89 -9.21
N ALA A 145 -20.54 2.63 -9.92
CA ALA A 145 -21.59 3.62 -10.16
C ALA A 145 -22.23 4.10 -8.86
N ALA A 146 -22.43 3.21 -7.88
CA ALA A 146 -22.98 3.57 -6.57
C ALA A 146 -22.06 4.51 -5.78
N VAL A 147 -20.74 4.46 -5.99
CA VAL A 147 -19.78 5.35 -5.33
C VAL A 147 -19.58 6.65 -6.11
N VAL A 148 -19.51 6.59 -7.44
CA VAL A 148 -19.21 7.75 -8.29
C VAL A 148 -20.41 8.69 -8.43
N ASN A 149 -21.63 8.16 -8.41
CA ASN A 149 -22.85 8.95 -8.57
C ASN A 149 -23.54 9.31 -7.24
N ALA A 150 -22.90 9.02 -6.10
CA ALA A 150 -23.38 9.42 -4.78
C ALA A 150 -23.13 10.91 -4.54
#